data_AF-A0A0R0HDH6-F1
#
_entry.id   AF-A0A0R0HDH6-F1
#
_cell.length_a   1.000
_cell.length_b   1.000
_cell.length_c   1.000
_cell.angle_alpha   90.00
_cell.angle_beta   90.00
_cell.angle_gamma   90.00
#
_symmetry.space_group_name_H-M   'P 1'
#
loop_
_entity.id
_entity.type
_entity.pdbx_description
1 polymer ?
#
loop_
_entity_poly.entity_id
_entity_poly.type
_entity_poly.pdbx_seq_one_letter_code
_entity_poly.pdbx_strand_id
1 'polypeptide(L)'
;MLILSKGDSVQIREVWNDNLEEEFMLIHEIVDEYNYVAMDTKFHGVVLRPMENFKNINDYNYQTLKDNVDMLNLIQLGLTFSNKDGNLPTYDTESPCI
;
A
#
# COMPACT_ATOMS: atom_id res chain seq x y z
N MET A 1 2.40 23.40 -0.53
CA MET A 1 2.17 22.22 -1.38
C MET A 1 3.47 21.96 -2.13
N LEU A 2 4.30 21.05 -1.63
CA LEU A 2 5.51 20.60 -2.32
C LEU A 2 5.08 19.70 -3.47
N ILE A 3 4.95 20.28 -4.66
CA ILE A 3 4.88 19.51 -5.89
C ILE A 3 6.33 19.14 -6.16
N LEU A 4 6.66 17.85 -6.00
CA LEU A 4 8.00 17.33 -6.31
C LEU A 4 8.45 17.90 -7.66
N SER A 5 9.61 18.54 -7.64
CA SER A 5 10.17 19.13 -8.85
C SER A 5 10.45 18.01 -9.84
N LYS A 6 10.29 18.27 -11.13
CA LYS A 6 10.34 17.29 -12.24
C LYS A 6 11.69 16.55 -12.40
N GLY A 7 12.63 16.72 -11.46
CA GLY A 7 13.94 16.07 -11.41
C GLY A 7 14.21 15.22 -10.16
N ASP A 8 13.35 15.30 -9.13
CA ASP A 8 13.53 14.52 -7.90
C ASP A 8 12.74 13.20 -8.07
N SER A 9 13.38 12.20 -8.66
CA SER A 9 12.75 10.89 -8.86
C SER A 9 12.46 10.25 -7.51
N VAL A 10 11.19 10.14 -7.14
CA VAL A 10 10.81 9.34 -5.99
C VAL A 10 11.19 7.89 -6.26
N GLN A 11 12.00 7.30 -5.39
CA GLN A 11 12.43 5.92 -5.54
C GLN A 11 11.36 4.99 -4.99
N ILE A 12 10.96 3.99 -5.80
CA ILE A 12 10.09 2.90 -5.37
C ILE A 12 10.99 1.69 -5.15
N ARG A 13 10.92 1.09 -3.96
CA ARG A 13 11.71 -0.11 -3.62
C ARG A 13 10.88 -1.35 -3.88
N GLU A 14 11.36 -2.16 -4.82
CA GLU A 14 10.76 -3.45 -5.15
C GLU A 14 11.15 -4.48 -4.08
N VAL A 15 10.15 -5.07 -3.44
CA VAL A 15 10.34 -6.04 -2.35
C VAL A 15 9.95 -7.44 -2.83
N TRP A 16 10.90 -8.36 -2.72
CA TRP A 16 10.80 -9.76 -3.09
C TRP A 16 11.24 -10.65 -1.91
N ASN A 17 11.19 -11.97 -2.09
CA ASN A 17 11.48 -12.93 -1.03
C ASN A 17 12.91 -12.83 -0.47
N ASP A 18 13.86 -12.39 -1.27
CA ASP A 18 15.28 -12.30 -0.93
C ASP A 18 15.67 -11.02 -0.17
N ASN A 19 14.93 -9.92 -0.31
CA ASN A 19 15.17 -8.66 0.42
C ASN A 19 14.07 -8.27 1.42
N LEU A 20 13.03 -9.10 1.60
CA LEU A 20 11.89 -8.77 2.47
C LEU A 20 12.31 -8.31 3.87
N GLU A 21 13.22 -9.02 4.53
CA GLU A 21 13.65 -8.70 5.90
C GLU A 21 14.50 -7.43 5.96
N GLU A 22 15.33 -7.17 4.95
CA GLU A 22 16.13 -5.95 4.86
C GLU A 22 15.24 -4.71 4.72
N GLU A 23 14.22 -4.80 3.86
CA GLU A 23 13.26 -3.72 3.65
C GLU A 23 12.38 -3.48 4.90
N PHE A 24 11.98 -4.55 5.60
CA PHE A 24 11.24 -4.42 6.87
C PHE A 24 12.08 -3.81 7.99
N MET A 25 13.38 -4.09 8.05
CA MET A 25 14.28 -3.40 8.99
C MET A 25 14.33 -1.90 8.71
N LEU A 26 14.35 -1.50 7.44
CA LEU A 26 14.34 -0.09 7.06
C LEU A 26 13.01 0.58 7.39
N ILE A 27 11.88 -0.10 7.16
CA ILE A 27 10.56 0.35 7.62
C ILE A 27 10.57 0.56 9.14
N HIS A 28 11.12 -0.39 9.90
CA HIS A 28 11.21 -0.29 11.35
C HIS A 28 12.03 0.94 11.81
N GLU A 29 13.07 1.34 11.08
CA GLU A 29 13.87 2.52 11.41
C GLU A 29 13.15 3.85 11.14
N ILE A 30 12.26 3.90 10.15
CA ILE A 30 11.58 5.14 9.74
C ILE A 30 10.19 5.32 10.34
N VAL A 31 9.51 4.25 10.77
CA VAL A 31 8.06 4.27 11.05
C VAL A 31 7.65 5.20 12.19
N ASP A 32 8.53 5.43 13.17
CA ASP A 32 8.26 6.34 14.28
C ASP A 32 8.25 7.82 13.84
N GLU A 33 9.10 8.20 12.89
CA GLU A 33 9.19 9.57 12.36
C GLU A 33 8.26 9.81 11.16
N TYR A 34 8.13 8.81 10.28
CA TYR A 34 7.32 8.82 9.07
C TYR A 34 6.04 7.98 9.25
N ASN A 35 5.26 8.33 10.27
CA ASN A 35 4.16 7.54 10.81
C ASN A 35 2.82 7.62 10.05
N TYR A 36 2.76 8.30 8.91
CA TYR A 36 1.58 8.32 8.03
C TYR A 36 1.80 7.36 6.87
N VAL A 37 1.02 6.28 6.84
CA VAL A 37 1.15 5.20 5.86
C VAL A 37 0.01 5.26 4.84
N ALA A 38 0.34 5.48 3.57
CA ALA A 38 -0.58 5.24 2.46
C ALA A 38 -0.41 3.80 1.94
N MET A 39 -1.51 3.16 1.52
CA MET A 39 -1.50 1.76 1.08
C MET A 39 -2.32 1.56 -0.20
N ASP A 40 -1.87 0.67 -1.07
CA ASP A 40 -2.63 0.18 -2.22
C ASP A 40 -2.37 -1.33 -2.43
N THR A 41 -3.31 -2.01 -3.07
CA THR A 41 -3.20 -3.45 -3.35
C THR A 41 -3.52 -3.75 -4.82
N LYS A 42 -2.85 -4.75 -5.38
CA LYS A 42 -3.23 -5.35 -6.67
C LYS A 42 -3.67 -6.80 -6.45
N PHE A 43 -4.80 -7.16 -7.05
CA PHE A 43 -5.42 -8.46 -6.96
C PHE A 43 -6.18 -8.77 -8.25
N HIS A 44 -6.65 -10.01 -8.39
CA HIS A 44 -7.26 -10.54 -9.61
C HIS A 44 -8.69 -10.01 -9.90
N GLY A 45 -9.07 -8.85 -9.35
CA GLY A 45 -10.39 -8.26 -9.53
C GLY A 45 -11.51 -8.93 -8.73
N VAL A 46 -12.71 -8.97 -9.31
CA VAL A 46 -13.93 -9.51 -8.69
C VAL A 46 -14.49 -10.62 -9.57
N VAL A 47 -14.61 -11.82 -9.02
CA VAL A 47 -15.09 -13.02 -9.72
C VAL A 47 -16.33 -13.64 -9.08
N LEU A 48 -16.59 -13.37 -7.79
CA LEU A 48 -17.81 -13.77 -7.09
C LEU A 48 -18.76 -12.59 -6.92
N ARG A 49 -20.06 -12.85 -7.04
CA ARG A 49 -21.13 -11.94 -6.63
C ARG A 49 -22.18 -12.74 -5.87
N PRO A 50 -22.58 -12.29 -4.66
CA PRO A 50 -23.55 -13.03 -3.87
C PRO A 50 -24.93 -12.98 -4.56
N MET A 51 -25.64 -14.10 -4.52
CA MET A 51 -26.97 -14.24 -5.12
C MET A 51 -28.12 -13.98 -4.13
N GLU A 52 -27.79 -13.71 -2.88
CA GLU A 52 -28.76 -13.46 -1.81
C GLU A 52 -29.45 -12.10 -1.97
N ASN A 53 -30.66 -11.98 -1.41
CA ASN A 53 -31.39 -10.72 -1.40
C ASN A 53 -30.96 -9.86 -0.21
N PHE A 54 -30.14 -8.85 -0.48
CA PHE A 54 -29.71 -7.88 0.53
C PHE A 54 -30.74 -6.76 0.67
N LYS A 55 -31.01 -6.37 1.92
CA LYS A 55 -31.87 -5.22 2.24
C LYS A 55 -31.13 -3.88 2.06
N ASN A 56 -29.80 -3.90 2.19
CA ASN A 56 -28.93 -2.74 2.10
C ASN A 56 -27.80 -3.01 1.09
N ILE A 57 -27.49 -2.01 0.27
CA ILE A 57 -26.40 -2.09 -0.69
C ILE A 57 -25.03 -2.22 -0.02
N ASN A 58 -24.85 -1.68 1.19
CA ASN A 58 -23.60 -1.83 1.94
C ASN A 58 -23.35 -3.29 2.33
N ASP A 59 -24.40 -4.03 2.73
CA ASP A 59 -24.28 -5.44 3.07
C ASP A 59 -23.92 -6.27 1.83
N TYR A 60 -24.52 -5.97 0.68
CA TYR A 60 -24.16 -6.57 -0.61
C TYR A 60 -22.70 -6.30 -0.98
N ASN A 61 -22.26 -5.04 -0.85
CA ASN A 61 -20.88 -4.64 -1.16
C ASN A 61 -19.88 -5.33 -0.24
N TYR A 62 -20.17 -5.38 1.06
CA TYR A 62 -19.32 -6.06 2.03
C TYR A 62 -19.25 -7.55 1.76
N GLN A 63 -20.38 -8.22 1.49
CA GLN A 63 -20.40 -9.65 1.18
C GLN A 63 -19.62 -9.93 -0.11
N THR A 64 -19.80 -9.11 -1.15
CA THR A 64 -19.02 -9.22 -2.39
C THR A 64 -17.53 -9.07 -2.11
N LEU A 65 -17.12 -8.08 -1.31
CA LEU A 65 -15.72 -7.89 -0.92
C LEU A 65 -15.19 -9.11 -0.18
N LYS A 66 -15.91 -9.55 0.86
CA LYS A 66 -15.54 -10.68 1.71
C LYS A 66 -15.32 -11.96 0.90
N ASP A 67 -16.30 -12.33 0.06
CA ASP A 67 -16.22 -13.58 -0.72
C ASP A 67 -15.03 -13.58 -1.67
N ASN A 68 -14.72 -12.44 -2.29
CA ASN A 68 -13.59 -12.32 -3.21
C ASN A 68 -12.25 -12.25 -2.46
N VAL A 69 -12.17 -11.57 -1.32
CA VAL A 69 -10.96 -11.51 -0.49
C VAL A 69 -10.64 -12.88 0.11
N ASP A 70 -11.65 -13.64 0.53
CA ASP A 70 -11.47 -14.99 1.05
C ASP A 70 -10.98 -15.98 -0.03
N MET A 71 -11.36 -15.75 -1.30
CA MET A 71 -11.06 -16.69 -2.40
C MET A 71 -9.80 -16.33 -3.19
N LEU A 72 -9.51 -15.05 -3.37
CA LEU A 72 -8.44 -14.58 -4.25
C LEU A 72 -7.16 -14.28 -3.48
N ASN A 73 -6.02 -14.53 -4.12
CA ASN A 73 -4.72 -14.15 -3.59
C ASN A 73 -4.35 -12.71 -4.00
N LEU A 74 -3.68 -12.03 -3.07
CA LEU A 74 -3.01 -10.76 -3.30
C LEU A 74 -1.83 -10.94 -4.27
N ILE A 75 -1.61 -9.97 -5.16
CA ILE A 75 -0.47 -9.96 -6.10
C ILE A 75 0.60 -8.99 -5.60
N GLN A 76 0.22 -7.76 -5.23
CA GLN A 76 1.13 -6.74 -4.72
C GLN A 76 0.48 -5.93 -3.60
N LEU A 77 1.30 -5.52 -2.63
CA LEU A 77 1.01 -4.52 -1.62
C LEU A 77 1.99 -3.36 -1.81
N GLY A 78 1.47 -2.16 -1.98
CA GLY A 78 2.26 -0.93 -1.97
C GLY A 78 2.07 -0.23 -0.63
N LEU A 79 3.18 0.22 -0.04
CA LEU A 79 3.21 1.06 1.16
C LEU A 79 3.97 2.34 0.84
N THR A 80 3.56 3.46 1.43
CA THR A 80 4.28 4.73 1.35
C THR A 80 4.28 5.39 2.71
N PHE A 81 5.47 5.70 3.22
CA PHE A 81 5.64 6.32 4.54
C PHE A 81 5.87 7.83 4.38
N SER A 82 5.21 8.61 5.23
CA SER A 82 5.35 10.07 5.26
C SER A 82 5.22 10.61 6.67
N ASN A 83 5.76 11.79 6.92
CA ASN A 83 5.53 12.50 8.17
C ASN A 83 4.30 13.41 8.08
N LYS A 84 3.95 14.07 9.18
CA LYS A 84 2.79 14.98 9.28
C LYS A 84 2.74 16.10 8.23
N ASP A 85 3.90 16.49 7.69
CA ASP A 85 4.03 17.57 6.71
C ASP A 85 4.00 17.03 5.27
N GLY A 86 3.87 15.70 5.11
CA GLY A 86 3.86 15.00 3.82
C GLY A 86 5.25 14.76 3.24
N ASN A 87 6.32 14.92 4.02
CA ASN A 87 7.67 14.62 3.57
C ASN A 87 7.94 13.11 3.61
N LEU A 88 8.69 12.63 2.63
CA LEU A 88 9.07 11.23 2.48
C LEU A 88 10.43 10.95 3.15
N PRO A 89 10.69 9.71 3.58
CA PRO A 89 12.01 9.31 4.08
C PRO A 89 13.07 9.38 2.98
N THR A 90 14.27 9.84 3.33
CA THR A 90 15.46 9.79 2.49
C THR A 90 16.47 8.86 3.16
N TYR A 91 16.38 7.57 2.86
CA TYR A 91 17.30 6.57 3.42
C TYR A 91 18.35 6.17 2.37
N ASP A 92 19.61 6.45 2.66
CA ASP A 92 20.82 6.10 1.88
C ASP A 92 20.89 6.58 0.41
N THR A 93 19.93 7.39 -0.04
CA THR A 93 19.97 8.08 -1.33
C THR A 93 19.57 9.55 -1.15
N GLU A 94 20.14 10.45 -1.97
CA GLU A 94 19.75 11.88 -2.00
C GLU A 94 18.30 12.08 -2.49
N SER A 95 17.66 11.00 -2.98
CA SER A 95 16.29 10.98 -3.47
C SER A 95 15.30 10.47 -2.42
N PRO A 96 14.11 11.10 -2.29
CA PRO A 96 13.06 10.59 -1.41
C PRO A 96 12.58 9.21 -1.85
N CYS A 97 12.42 8.30 -0.90
CA CYS A 97 11.92 6.95 -1.10
C CYS A 97 10.46 6.85 -0.66
N ILE A 98 9.67 6.09 -1.42
CA ILE A 98 8.31 5.66 -1.05
C ILE A 98 8.39 4.43 -0.14
#